data_AF-A0A328BKJ8-F1
#
_entry.id   AF-A0A328BKJ8-F1
#
_cell.length_a   1.000
_cell.length_b   1.000
_cell.length_c   1.000
_cell.angle_alpha   90.00
_cell.angle_beta   90.00
_cell.angle_gamma   90.00
#
_symmetry.space_group_name_H-M   'P 1'
#
loop_
_entity.id
_entity.type
_entity.pdbx_description
1 polymer ?
#
loop_
_entity_poly.entity_id
_entity_poly.type
_entity_poly.pdbx_seq_one_letter_code
_entity_poly.pdbx_strand_id
1 'polypeptide(L)' 'MSTLYVAEAAGALVRRISAAGRVSPLAGAANAPGSADGPVAAARFKSPLGLAGGPAGTVYVAGGRNHTERAIR' A
#
# COMPACT_ATOMS: atom_id res chain seq x y z
N MET A 1 -6.17 13.26 13.99
CA MET A 1 -7.10 12.56 13.08
C MET A 1 -6.44 11.25 12.67
N SER A 2 -7.03 10.10 13.00
CA SER A 2 -6.49 8.78 12.65
C SER A 2 -6.85 8.41 11.20
N THR A 3 -5.90 7.83 10.47
CA THR A 3 -6.12 7.21 9.16
C THR A 3 -5.76 5.74 9.29
N LEU A 4 -6.63 4.85 8.83
CA LEU A 4 -6.36 3.42 8.78
C LEU A 4 -5.85 3.06 7.38
N TYR A 5 -4.86 2.17 7.32
CA TYR A 5 -4.34 1.64 6.06
C TYR A 5 -4.67 0.16 5.94
N VAL A 6 -5.04 -0.28 4.73
CA VAL A 6 -5.42 -1.66 4.44
C VAL A 6 -4.64 -2.16 3.23
N ALA A 7 -3.99 -3.32 3.39
CA ALA A 7 -3.36 -4.04 2.30
C ALA A 7 -4.37 -5.01 1.69
N GLU A 8 -4.57 -4.91 0.38
CA GLU A 8 -5.45 -5.77 -0.39
C GLU A 8 -4.60 -6.74 -1.22
N ALA A 9 -4.32 -7.91 -0.66
CA ALA A 9 -3.38 -8.87 -1.23
C ALA A 9 -3.76 -9.31 -2.64
N ALA A 10 -5.02 -9.73 -2.84
CA ALA A 10 -5.53 -10.17 -4.13
C ALA A 10 -5.64 -9.02 -5.14
N GLY A 11 -6.01 -7.83 -4.67
CA GLY A 11 -6.12 -6.63 -5.50
C GLY A 11 -4.80 -5.97 -5.85
N ALA A 12 -3.68 -6.37 -5.24
CA ALA A 12 -2.37 -5.71 -5.39
C ALA A 12 -2.40 -4.20 -5.03
N LEU A 13 -3.22 -3.83 -4.04
CA LEU A 13 -3.50 -2.45 -3.67
C LEU A 13 -3.17 -2.18 -2.20
N VAL A 14 -2.85 -0.93 -1.91
CA VAL A 14 -2.92 -0.36 -0.56
C VAL A 14 -3.98 0.74 -0.57
N ARG A 15 -4.86 0.73 0.42
CA ARG A 15 -5.96 1.69 0.56
C ARG A 15 -5.81 2.44 1.88
N ARG A 16 -6.31 3.67 1.91
CA ARG A 16 -6.47 4.46 3.13
C ARG A 16 -7.93 4.68 3.44
N ILE A 17 -8.27 4.65 4.71
CA ILE A 17 -9.61 4.86 5.25
C ILE A 17 -9.54 6.04 6.20
N SER A 18 -10.28 7.10 5.88
CA SER A 18 -10.38 8.29 6.74
C SER A 18 -11.18 7.98 8.02
N ALA A 19 -11.07 8.83 9.05
CA ALA A 19 -11.89 8.74 10.25
C ALA A 19 -13.41 8.80 9.98
N ALA A 20 -13.82 9.37 8.84
CA ALA A 20 -15.21 9.37 8.36
C ALA A 20 -15.61 8.08 7.61
N GLY A 21 -14.75 7.05 7.60
CA GLY A 21 -15.02 5.78 6.90
C GLY A 21 -14.79 5.80 5.38
N ARG A 22 -14.41 6.94 4.80
CA ARG A 22 -14.16 7.03 3.35
C ARG A 22 -12.91 6.25 2.94
N VAL A 23 -13.07 5.27 2.06
CA VAL A 23 -11.98 4.49 1.46
C VAL A 23 -11.46 5.19 0.19
N SER A 24 -10.15 5.31 0.05
CA SER A 24 -9.50 5.82 -1.17
C SER A 24 -8.24 5.02 -1.50
N PRO A 25 -7.86 4.91 -2.79
CA PRO A 25 -6.61 4.28 -3.18
C PRO A 25 -5.43 5.06 -2.59
N LEU A 26 -4.45 4.36 -2.03
CA LEU A 26 -3.19 4.93 -1.59
C LEU A 26 -2.07 4.63 -2.57
N ALA A 27 -1.93 3.39 -3.06
CA ALA A 27 -0.93 2.99 -4.05
C ALA A 27 -1.24 1.60 -4.63
N GLY A 28 -0.56 1.24 -5.72
CA GLY A 28 -0.79 -0.02 -6.44
C GLY A 28 -1.80 0.11 -7.59
N ALA A 29 -1.99 -0.98 -8.33
CA ALA A 29 -2.97 -1.04 -9.41
C ALA A 29 -3.61 -2.43 -9.48
N ALA A 30 -4.94 -2.45 -9.50
CA ALA A 30 -5.72 -3.67 -9.69
C ALA A 30 -5.33 -4.35 -11.02
N ASN A 31 -5.27 -5.67 -11.00
CA ASN A 31 -4.92 -6.52 -12.16
C ASN A 31 -3.54 -6.27 -12.77
N ALA A 32 -2.67 -5.49 -12.11
CA ALA A 32 -1.31 -5.21 -12.55
C ALA A 32 -0.29 -5.46 -11.42
N PRO A 33 -0.20 -6.68 -10.87
CA PRO A 33 0.75 -6.98 -9.81
C PRO A 33 2.19 -6.80 -10.31
N GLY A 34 3.07 -6.30 -9.45
CA GLY A 34 4.47 -6.04 -9.81
C GLY A 34 5.30 -5.54 -8.65
N SER A 35 6.53 -5.11 -8.93
CA SER A 35 7.46 -4.58 -7.92
C SER A 35 8.06 -3.24 -8.34
N ALA A 36 7.37 -2.53 -9.24
CA ALA A 36 7.80 -1.25 -9.76
C ALA A 36 7.71 -0.17 -8.67
N ASP A 37 8.80 0.55 -8.49
CA ASP A 37 8.87 1.73 -7.63
C ASP A 37 8.53 3.00 -8.42
N GLY A 38 8.34 4.10 -7.72
CA GLY A 38 8.04 5.40 -8.32
C GLY A 38 6.89 6.13 -7.59
N PRO A 39 6.30 7.15 -8.22
CA PRO A 39 5.15 7.84 -7.67
C PRO A 39 4.03 6.86 -7.32
N VAL A 40 3.23 7.18 -6.30
CA VAL A 40 2.07 6.39 -5.82
C VAL A 40 1.23 5.76 -6.95
N ALA A 41 0.96 6.50 -8.02
CA ALA A 41 0.16 6.04 -9.16
C ALA A 41 0.87 5.00 -10.05
N ALA A 42 2.21 5.02 -10.08
CA ALA A 42 3.05 4.10 -10.85
C ALA A 42 3.55 2.91 -10.01
N ALA A 43 3.60 3.05 -8.67
CA ALA A 43 4.03 1.99 -7.77
C ALA A 43 3.17 0.72 -7.95
N ARG A 44 3.81 -0.45 -7.92
CA ARG A 44 3.16 -1.76 -8.04
C ARG A 44 3.57 -2.67 -6.89
N PHE A 45 2.62 -3.48 -6.44
CA PHE A 45 2.84 -4.49 -5.41
C PHE A 45 2.49 -5.87 -5.92
N LYS A 46 3.18 -6.89 -5.41
CA LYS A 46 2.87 -8.29 -5.67
C LYS A 46 2.41 -8.90 -4.36
N SER A 47 1.10 -8.86 -4.13
CA SER A 47 0.45 -9.39 -2.92
C SER A 47 0.94 -8.72 -1.62
N PRO A 48 0.60 -7.43 -1.38
CA PRO A 48 0.91 -6.77 -0.11
C PRO A 48 0.18 -7.46 1.04
N LEU A 49 0.89 -7.73 2.15
CA LEU A 49 0.33 -8.41 3.33
C LEU A 49 0.56 -7.63 4.62
N GLY A 50 1.78 -7.13 4.83
CA GLY A 50 2.15 -6.38 6.03
C GLY A 50 2.13 -4.87 5.78
N LEU A 51 1.66 -4.12 6.77
CA LEU A 51 1.74 -2.66 6.81
C LEU A 51 2.34 -2.19 8.14
N ALA A 52 3.23 -1.20 8.09
CA ALA A 52 3.72 -0.52 9.28
C ALA A 52 3.77 1.00 9.05
N GLY A 53 3.36 1.76 10.07
CA GLY A 53 3.49 3.22 10.05
C GLY A 53 4.93 3.65 10.30
N GLY A 54 5.37 4.67 9.58
CA GLY A 54 6.67 5.31 9.73
C GLY A 54 6.58 6.81 10.03
N PRO A 55 7.72 7.47 10.20
CA PRO A 55 7.77 8.91 10.44
C PRO A 55 7.17 9.69 9.27
N ALA A 56 6.66 10.89 9.56
CA ALA A 56 6.07 11.82 8.58
C ALA A 56 4.94 11.21 7.72
N GLY A 57 4.20 10.22 8.23
CA GLY A 57 3.09 9.60 7.50
C GLY A 57 3.52 8.52 6.50
N THR A 58 4.79 8.11 6.52
CA THR A 58 5.29 7.00 5.69
C THR A 58 4.52 5.71 6.01
N VAL A 59 4.20 4.91 4.98
CA VAL A 59 3.64 3.57 5.15
C VAL A 59 4.60 2.55 4.55
N TYR A 60 5.14 1.67 5.38
CA TYR A 60 5.93 0.52 4.94
C TYR A 60 5.00 -0.62 4.56
N VAL A 61 5.28 -1.26 3.44
CA VAL A 61 4.51 -2.36 2.85
C VAL A 61 5.43 -3.56 2.69
N ALA A 62 5.02 -4.71 3.22
CA ALA A 62 5.73 -5.98 3.09
C ALA A 62 4.92 -6.95 2.21
N GLY A 63 5.57 -7.51 1.19
CA GLY A 63 5.00 -8.55 0.32
C GLY A 63 5.26 -9.97 0.86
N GLY A 64 4.27 -10.85 0.71
CA GLY A 64 4.30 -12.20 1.32
C GLY A 64 5.13 -13.28 0.65
N ARG A 65 5.70 -13.05 -0.54
CA ARG A 65 6.36 -14.12 -1.32
C ARG A 65 7.69 -13.74 -1.98
N ASN A 66 7.94 -12.45 -2.17
CA ASN A 66 9.23 -11.92 -2.60
C ASN A 66 9.54 -10.81 -1.59
N HIS A 67 10.64 -10.90 -0.84
CA HIS A 67 11.10 -9.97 0.20
C HIS A 67 11.22 -8.51 -0.29
N THR A 68 10.09 -7.86 -0.55
CA THR A 68 10.02 -6.49 -1.05
C THR A 68 9.38 -5.67 0.05
N GLU A 69 10.24 -5.06 0.84
CA GLU A 69 9.93 -3.99 1.77
C GLU A 69 9.92 -2.70 0.95
N ARG A 70 8.78 -2.02 0.91
CA ARG A 70 8.58 -0.79 0.11
C ARG A 70 8.00 0.29 1.00
N ALA A 71 8.43 1.54 0.80
CA ALA A 71 7.91 2.69 1.53
C ALA A 71 7.04 3.56 0.61
N ILE A 72 5.84 3.90 1.06
CA ILE A 72 4.96 4.89 0.44
C ILE A 72 5.12 6.20 1.24
N ARG A 73 5.38 7.32 0.55
CA ARG A 73 5.48 8.67 1.09
C ARG A 73 4.58 9.62 0.31
#